data_AF-A0A2E2QQ83-F1
#
_entry.id   AF-A0A2E2QQ83-F1
#
_cell.length_a   1.000
_cell.length_b   1.000
_cell.length_c   1.000
_cell.angle_alpha   90.00
_cell.angle_beta   90.00
_cell.angle_gamma   90.00
#
_symmetry.space_group_name_H-M   'P 1'
#
loop_
_entity.id
_entity.type
_entity.pdbx_description
1 polymer ?
#
loop_
_entity_poly.entity_id
_entity_poly.type
_entity_poly.pdbx_seq_one_letter_code
_entity_poly.pdbx_strand_id
1 'polypeptide(L)'
;MLIIPAENTINWKRPPWVTLGLMMASLLVFLFYQGGDSRKLELAVEQYLDAELHLLEAPAYEDYLQRQIRFEGEQSRVYELQRFQQLREANENVWLAVNLLLDREFYQYLLQNQDVIWASAERAYWQEQRSGIELNYLQKLSANQFGLVPADLSLHTLITYQFLHGGWGHIIGNLVFLFLLGFTVEKALGPGKFLLAYLICGALSGLVFTAFSTGSYVPLVGASGSISGLMGMYVAIYGLQKIRFFYFLGVYFNYFRAPAIAILPVWLGKEIYDYWFAGATGVAYMAHAGGLIAGAGLVWLLGKSWLQVREEFFEPEEEEQDARFTTGYAQAMASLGRMEFDLARRQFEALRGHYPDRRILLEHLYQLAKLRPDLPTYRDRAKELMNDALSRRQPEQMIAIWQEYLGKGERYQPLTAEDHNRVLFTSLKQQDLKAAEKAFARLSSTGDELLTTEACRLLAEEFEKRQMTPKARHYRQILNAGQFT
;
A
#
# COMPACT_ATOMS: atom_id res chain seq x y z
N MET A 1 -15.56 -4.18 12.62
CA MET A 1 -15.58 -3.49 11.31
C MET A 1 -14.18 -2.98 11.04
N LEU A 2 -13.60 -3.31 9.89
CA LEU A 2 -12.25 -2.88 9.53
C LEU A 2 -12.35 -1.94 8.33
N ILE A 3 -11.81 -0.71 8.41
CA ILE A 3 -11.76 0.26 7.31
C ILE A 3 -10.31 0.70 7.16
N ILE A 4 -9.76 0.53 5.95
CA ILE A 4 -8.32 0.62 5.71
C ILE A 4 -8.08 1.37 4.39
N PRO A 5 -7.12 2.32 4.32
CA PRO A 5 -6.65 2.85 3.05
C PRO A 5 -6.09 1.71 2.17
N ALA A 6 -6.66 1.53 0.99
CA ALA A 6 -6.28 0.44 0.09
C ALA A 6 -5.60 0.99 -1.17
N GLU A 7 -4.35 0.57 -1.38
CA GLU A 7 -3.69 0.72 -2.68
C GLU A 7 -4.26 -0.24 -3.70
N ASN A 8 -4.13 0.10 -4.99
CA ASN A 8 -4.76 -0.67 -6.05
C ASN A 8 -3.98 -1.89 -6.51
N THR A 9 -2.68 -1.90 -6.28
CA THR A 9 -1.82 -3.07 -6.44
C THR A 9 -0.49 -2.73 -5.75
N ILE A 10 0.04 -3.64 -4.94
CA ILE A 10 1.40 -3.48 -4.41
C ILE A 10 2.35 -3.56 -5.62
N ASN A 11 2.97 -2.43 -5.98
CA ASN A 11 4.03 -2.44 -6.99
C ASN A 11 5.31 -2.99 -6.37
N TRP A 12 5.49 -4.31 -6.44
CA TRP A 12 6.67 -5.02 -5.92
C TRP A 12 8.00 -4.61 -6.57
N LYS A 13 8.00 -3.76 -7.60
CA LYS A 13 9.23 -3.13 -8.11
C LYS A 13 9.79 -2.06 -7.16
N ARG A 14 8.97 -1.53 -6.23
CA ARG A 14 9.38 -0.61 -5.16
C ARG A 14 8.73 -1.03 -3.83
N PRO A 15 9.19 -2.11 -3.19
CA PRO A 15 8.64 -2.57 -1.92
C PRO A 15 8.87 -1.56 -0.79
N PRO A 16 7.97 -1.47 0.20
CA PRO A 16 8.16 -0.65 1.39
C PRO A 16 9.12 -1.34 2.37
N TRP A 17 10.39 -1.43 1.98
CA TRP A 17 11.40 -2.22 2.70
C TRP A 17 11.57 -1.78 4.15
N VAL A 18 11.43 -0.50 4.46
CA VAL A 18 11.59 0.00 5.82
C VAL A 18 10.37 -0.36 6.66
N THR A 19 9.16 -0.24 6.12
CA THR A 19 7.92 -0.68 6.78
C THR A 19 8.00 -2.16 7.11
N LEU A 20 8.38 -3.00 6.14
CA LEU A 20 8.57 -4.44 6.35
C LEU A 20 9.69 -4.73 7.35
N GLY A 21 10.77 -3.94 7.31
CA GLY A 21 11.88 -4.03 8.26
C GLY A 21 11.46 -3.71 9.70
N LEU A 22 10.66 -2.66 9.91
CA LEU A 22 10.10 -2.30 11.22
C LEU A 22 9.13 -3.35 11.74
N MET A 23 8.29 -3.92 10.84
CA MET A 23 7.41 -5.03 11.17
C MET A 23 8.20 -6.25 11.62
N MET A 24 9.23 -6.61 10.86
CA MET A 24 10.11 -7.74 11.19
C MET A 24 10.87 -7.50 12.50
N ALA A 25 11.43 -6.31 12.70
CA ALA A 25 12.13 -5.96 13.93
C ALA A 25 11.22 -6.09 15.16
N SER A 26 10.00 -5.53 15.10
CA SER A 26 9.00 -5.67 16.16
C SER A 26 8.64 -7.13 16.43
N LEU A 27 8.48 -7.93 15.38
CA LEU A 27 8.18 -9.36 15.51
C LEU A 27 9.34 -10.15 16.13
N LEU A 28 10.58 -9.88 15.72
CA LEU A 28 11.77 -10.54 16.27
C LEU A 28 11.96 -10.18 17.76
N VAL A 29 11.76 -8.92 18.14
CA VAL A 29 11.80 -8.49 19.54
C VAL A 29 10.71 -9.22 20.34
N PHE A 30 9.48 -9.26 19.84
CA PHE A 30 8.37 -9.92 20.52
C PHE A 30 8.59 -11.42 20.70
N LEU A 31 9.07 -12.12 19.67
CA LEU A 31 9.26 -13.58 19.72
C LEU A 31 10.48 -14.00 20.54
N PHE A 32 11.63 -13.37 20.28
CA PHE A 32 12.91 -13.86 20.80
C PHE A 32 13.34 -13.15 22.07
N TYR A 33 13.07 -11.85 22.19
CA TYR A 33 13.47 -11.09 23.38
C TYR A 33 12.37 -11.14 24.46
N GLN A 34 11.12 -10.80 24.11
CA GLN A 34 10.00 -10.83 25.07
C GLN A 34 9.53 -12.26 25.41
N GLY A 35 9.82 -13.26 24.57
CA GLY A 35 9.45 -14.65 24.80
C GLY A 35 9.99 -15.25 26.11
N GLY A 36 11.05 -14.68 26.67
CA GLY A 36 11.60 -15.09 27.98
C GLY A 36 10.87 -14.52 29.20
N ASP A 37 9.97 -13.55 29.03
CA ASP A 37 9.36 -12.84 30.16
C ASP A 37 8.39 -13.71 30.97
N SER A 38 7.63 -14.59 30.30
CA SER A 38 6.73 -15.53 30.98
C SER A 38 7.48 -16.42 31.96
N ARG A 39 8.68 -16.89 31.59
CA ARG A 39 9.52 -17.71 32.48
C ARG A 39 10.09 -16.91 33.65
N LYS A 40 10.49 -15.66 33.43
CA LYS A 40 10.94 -14.78 34.53
C LYS A 40 9.80 -14.52 35.52
N LEU A 41 8.60 -14.26 35.02
CA LEU A 41 7.43 -14.04 35.86
C LEU A 41 7.03 -15.29 36.64
N GLU A 42 7.05 -16.47 35.99
CA GLU A 42 6.79 -17.74 36.66
C GLU A 42 7.77 -17.99 37.83
N LEU A 43 9.08 -17.80 37.60
CA LEU A 43 10.10 -17.93 38.64
C LEU A 43 9.95 -16.88 39.76
N ALA A 44 9.54 -15.65 39.40
CA ALA A 44 9.25 -14.62 40.38
C ALA A 44 8.06 -14.98 41.28
N VAL A 45 6.98 -15.50 40.70
CA VAL A 45 5.79 -15.96 41.42
C VAL A 45 6.14 -17.15 42.33
N GLU A 46 6.90 -18.12 41.83
CA GLU A 46 7.35 -19.29 42.60
C GLU A 46 8.13 -18.85 43.85
N GLN A 47 9.17 -18.03 43.70
CA GLN A 47 9.95 -17.52 44.84
C GLN A 47 9.14 -16.63 45.79
N TYR A 48 8.20 -15.84 45.25
CA TYR A 48 7.34 -14.98 46.05
C TYR A 48 6.36 -15.77 46.93
N LEU A 49 5.83 -16.87 46.40
CA LEU A 49 4.95 -17.77 47.14
C LEU A 49 5.72 -18.63 48.14
N ASP A 50 6.89 -19.15 47.78
CA ASP A 50 7.77 -19.93 48.66
C ASP A 50 8.23 -19.12 49.88
N ALA A 51 8.47 -17.82 49.70
CA ALA A 51 8.80 -16.89 50.78
C ALA A 51 7.56 -16.34 51.52
N GLU A 52 6.36 -16.84 51.21
CA GLU A 52 5.09 -16.44 51.83
C GLU A 52 4.80 -14.92 51.78
N LEU A 53 5.41 -14.20 50.85
CA LEU A 53 5.33 -12.73 50.79
C LEU A 53 3.92 -12.24 50.47
N HIS A 54 3.12 -13.05 49.77
CA HIS A 54 1.70 -12.77 49.51
C HIS A 54 0.90 -12.61 50.81
N LEU A 55 1.22 -13.35 51.89
CA LEU A 55 0.54 -13.22 53.18
C LEU A 55 0.92 -11.91 53.87
N LEU A 56 2.16 -11.47 53.68
CA LEU A 56 2.72 -10.27 54.29
C LEU A 56 2.26 -8.99 53.56
N GLU A 57 2.23 -9.00 52.23
CA GLU A 57 1.86 -7.85 51.38
C GLU A 57 0.34 -7.68 51.20
N ALA A 58 -0.45 -8.77 51.24
CA ALA A 58 -1.89 -8.68 50.95
C ALA A 58 -2.69 -7.70 51.85
N PRO A 59 -2.49 -7.67 53.19
CA PRO A 59 -3.16 -6.68 54.04
C PRO A 59 -2.76 -5.24 53.70
N ALA A 60 -1.48 -5.02 53.37
CA ALA A 60 -0.97 -3.71 52.99
C ALA A 60 -1.53 -3.25 51.63
N TYR A 61 -1.72 -4.18 50.69
CA TYR A 61 -2.32 -3.91 49.39
C TYR A 61 -3.79 -3.51 49.50
N GLU A 62 -4.54 -4.21 50.34
CA GLU A 62 -5.95 -3.89 50.58
C GLU A 62 -6.12 -2.48 51.18
N ASP A 63 -5.30 -2.13 52.19
CA ASP A 63 -5.26 -0.79 52.77
C ASP A 63 -4.81 0.27 51.75
N TYR A 64 -3.81 -0.03 50.92
CA TYR A 64 -3.37 0.83 49.81
C TYR A 64 -4.53 1.14 48.85
N LEU A 65 -5.21 0.12 48.33
CA LEU A 65 -6.34 0.32 47.41
C LEU A 65 -7.49 1.10 48.08
N GLN A 66 -7.81 0.80 49.34
CA GLN A 66 -8.83 1.54 50.08
C GLN A 66 -8.47 3.02 50.25
N ARG A 67 -7.19 3.34 50.49
CA ARG A 67 -6.69 4.72 50.60
C ARG A 67 -6.80 5.45 49.26
N GLN A 68 -6.36 4.82 48.18
CA GLN A 68 -6.47 5.37 46.82
C GLN A 68 -7.93 5.70 46.47
N ILE A 69 -8.86 4.81 46.77
CA ILE A 69 -10.30 5.02 46.52
C ILE A 69 -10.86 6.15 47.39
N ARG A 70 -10.58 6.14 48.70
CA ARG A 70 -11.22 7.04 49.68
C ARG A 70 -10.63 8.45 49.68
N PHE A 71 -9.32 8.57 49.54
CA PHE A 71 -8.61 9.83 49.73
C PHE A 71 -8.11 10.44 48.42
N GLU A 72 -7.81 9.62 47.40
CA GLU A 72 -7.32 10.09 46.10
C GLU A 72 -8.42 10.09 45.02
N GLY A 73 -9.59 9.52 45.34
CA GLY A 73 -10.78 9.57 44.49
C GLY A 73 -10.71 8.62 43.28
N GLU A 74 -9.82 7.63 43.32
CA GLU A 74 -9.63 6.66 42.23
C GLU A 74 -10.73 5.60 42.20
N GLN A 75 -11.95 6.00 41.80
CA GLN A 75 -13.11 5.11 41.72
C GLN A 75 -12.90 3.91 40.78
N SER A 76 -11.96 4.00 39.83
CA SER A 76 -11.56 2.88 38.96
C SER A 76 -10.95 1.70 39.73
N ARG A 77 -10.32 1.94 40.88
CA ARG A 77 -9.69 0.89 41.71
C ARG A 77 -10.69 0.09 42.55
N VAL A 78 -11.97 0.51 42.61
CA VAL A 78 -13.02 -0.25 43.34
C VAL A 78 -13.15 -1.67 42.80
N TYR A 79 -13.11 -1.83 41.47
CA TYR A 79 -13.17 -3.14 40.84
C TYR A 79 -11.93 -3.99 41.16
N GLU A 80 -10.74 -3.38 41.18
CA GLU A 80 -9.49 -4.03 41.53
C GLU A 80 -9.51 -4.54 42.98
N LEU A 81 -9.97 -3.72 43.92
CA LEU A 81 -10.14 -4.09 45.33
C LEU A 81 -11.11 -5.27 45.48
N GLN A 82 -12.28 -5.20 44.84
CA GLN A 82 -13.27 -6.29 44.89
C GLN A 82 -12.71 -7.59 44.32
N ARG A 83 -12.03 -7.52 43.18
CA ARG A 83 -11.39 -8.68 42.55
C ARG A 83 -10.28 -9.26 43.43
N PHE A 84 -9.47 -8.41 44.03
CA PHE A 84 -8.40 -8.83 44.95
C PHE A 84 -8.97 -9.55 46.18
N GLN A 85 -10.02 -9.01 46.80
CA GLN A 85 -10.70 -9.64 47.93
C GLN A 85 -11.29 -11.01 47.55
N GLN A 86 -11.92 -11.13 46.38
CA GLN A 86 -12.43 -12.41 45.88
C GLN A 86 -11.31 -13.46 45.69
N LEU A 87 -10.17 -13.07 45.12
CA LEU A 87 -9.03 -13.98 44.96
C LEU A 87 -8.49 -14.45 46.31
N ARG A 88 -8.50 -13.56 47.32
CA ARG A 88 -8.08 -13.87 48.69
C ARG A 88 -9.04 -14.81 49.39
N GLU A 89 -10.34 -14.59 49.27
CA GLU A 89 -11.37 -15.49 49.82
C GLU A 89 -11.33 -16.87 49.15
N ALA A 90 -11.03 -16.93 47.85
CA ALA A 90 -10.92 -18.17 47.09
C ALA A 90 -9.57 -18.90 47.28
N ASN A 91 -8.61 -18.31 48.02
CA ASN A 91 -7.23 -18.81 48.16
C ASN A 91 -6.50 -19.03 46.81
N GLU A 92 -6.77 -18.16 45.83
CA GLU A 92 -6.15 -18.18 44.51
C GLU A 92 -4.75 -17.53 44.57
N ASN A 93 -3.84 -18.13 45.34
CA ASN A 93 -2.55 -17.54 45.72
C ASN A 93 -1.66 -17.16 44.53
N VAL A 94 -1.70 -17.92 43.43
CA VAL A 94 -0.95 -17.61 42.21
C VAL A 94 -1.41 -16.29 41.60
N TRP A 95 -2.73 -16.09 41.50
CA TRP A 95 -3.29 -14.86 40.95
C TRP A 95 -3.12 -13.67 41.89
N LEU A 96 -3.18 -13.88 43.20
CA LEU A 96 -2.82 -12.87 44.20
C LEU A 96 -1.37 -12.43 44.02
N ALA A 97 -0.43 -13.38 43.93
CA ALA A 97 0.98 -13.08 43.73
C ALA A 97 1.22 -12.30 42.44
N VAL A 98 0.59 -12.68 41.33
CA VAL A 98 0.70 -11.95 40.06
C VAL A 98 0.23 -10.49 40.21
N ASN A 99 -0.90 -10.24 40.87
CA ASN A 99 -1.40 -8.87 41.08
C ASN A 99 -0.40 -8.04 41.92
N LEU A 100 0.06 -8.58 43.05
CA LEU A 100 0.98 -7.90 43.96
C LEU A 100 2.36 -7.67 43.34
N LEU A 101 2.87 -8.63 42.55
CA LEU A 101 4.18 -8.53 41.90
C LEU A 101 4.20 -7.52 40.75
N LEU A 102 3.11 -7.42 39.98
CA LEU A 102 3.04 -6.59 38.78
C LEU A 102 2.55 -5.15 39.05
N ASP A 103 1.95 -4.89 40.21
CA ASP A 103 1.59 -3.52 40.61
C ASP A 103 2.85 -2.75 41.08
N ARG A 104 3.44 -2.01 40.13
CA ARG A 104 4.66 -1.21 40.36
C ARG A 104 4.41 -0.05 41.31
N GLU A 105 3.24 0.57 41.25
CA GLU A 105 2.92 1.72 42.09
C GLU A 105 2.75 1.28 43.54
N PHE A 106 2.12 0.13 43.77
CA PHE A 106 2.09 -0.50 45.07
C PHE A 106 3.49 -0.88 45.58
N TYR A 107 4.36 -1.45 44.73
CA TYR A 107 5.73 -1.76 45.16
C TYR A 107 6.50 -0.50 45.60
N GLN A 108 6.32 0.63 44.90
CA GLN A 108 6.90 1.91 45.32
C GLN A 108 6.28 2.43 46.62
N TYR A 109 4.97 2.26 46.81
CA TYR A 109 4.30 2.55 48.07
C TYR A 109 4.89 1.74 49.22
N LEU A 110 5.13 0.43 49.04
CA LEU A 110 5.78 -0.42 50.03
C LEU A 110 7.17 0.10 50.37
N LEU A 111 8.01 0.41 49.38
CA LEU A 111 9.37 0.94 49.61
C LEU A 111 9.37 2.24 50.43
N GLN A 112 8.40 3.12 50.19
CA GLN A 112 8.27 4.41 50.87
C GLN A 112 7.68 4.29 52.28
N ASN A 113 6.90 3.24 52.56
CA ASN A 113 6.11 3.11 53.79
C ASN A 113 6.45 1.87 54.64
N GLN A 114 7.44 1.07 54.23
CA GLN A 114 7.85 -0.17 54.89
C GLN A 114 8.14 -0.03 56.40
N ASP A 115 8.58 1.15 56.86
CA ASP A 115 8.84 1.43 58.27
C ASP A 115 7.56 1.56 59.12
N VAL A 116 6.43 1.84 58.47
CA VAL A 116 5.12 2.00 59.10
C VAL A 116 4.26 0.75 58.93
N ILE A 117 4.44 0.03 57.83
CA ILE A 117 3.63 -1.14 57.48
C ILE A 117 4.01 -2.37 58.32
N TRP A 118 5.31 -2.60 58.55
CA TRP A 118 5.81 -3.82 59.17
C TRP A 118 6.74 -3.57 60.35
N ALA A 119 6.79 -4.53 61.27
CA ALA A 119 7.78 -4.52 62.35
C ALA A 119 9.20 -4.73 61.78
N SER A 120 10.23 -4.36 62.55
CA SER A 120 11.63 -4.39 62.08
C SER A 120 12.09 -5.74 61.53
N ALA A 121 11.65 -6.86 62.14
CA ALA A 121 11.99 -8.21 61.71
C ALA A 121 11.30 -8.61 60.41
N GLU A 122 9.98 -8.36 60.30
CA GLU A 122 9.20 -8.61 59.09
C GLU A 122 9.70 -7.76 57.91
N ARG A 123 10.02 -6.49 58.18
CA ARG A 123 10.60 -5.58 57.20
C ARG A 123 11.95 -6.08 56.69
N ALA A 124 12.84 -6.50 57.58
CA ALA A 124 14.14 -7.02 57.18
C ALA A 124 14.00 -8.29 56.32
N TYR A 125 13.10 -9.19 56.69
CA TYR A 125 12.78 -10.39 55.92
C TYR A 125 12.18 -10.06 54.55
N TRP A 126 11.17 -9.19 54.51
CA TRP A 126 10.56 -8.72 53.26
C TRP A 126 11.60 -8.11 52.34
N GLN A 127 12.44 -7.21 52.86
CA GLN A 127 13.45 -6.52 52.09
C GLN A 127 14.48 -7.48 51.50
N GLU A 128 14.91 -8.50 52.26
CA GLU A 128 15.82 -9.54 51.78
C GLU A 128 15.21 -10.35 50.63
N GLN A 129 14.01 -10.89 50.82
CA GLN A 129 13.37 -11.77 49.84
C GLN A 129 12.85 -11.00 48.62
N ARG A 130 12.11 -9.90 48.84
CA ARG A 130 11.45 -9.13 47.79
C ARG A 130 12.45 -8.43 46.86
N SER A 131 13.56 -7.91 47.40
CA SER A 131 14.61 -7.29 46.57
C SER A 131 15.27 -8.29 45.62
N GLY A 132 15.47 -9.53 46.07
CA GLY A 132 15.99 -10.61 45.23
C GLY A 132 15.06 -10.89 44.04
N ILE A 133 13.77 -11.03 44.29
CA ILE A 133 12.75 -11.26 43.25
C ILE A 133 12.71 -10.09 42.25
N GLU A 134 12.73 -8.86 42.78
CA GLU A 134 12.71 -7.64 42.00
C GLU A 134 13.90 -7.53 41.04
N LEU A 135 15.12 -7.64 41.56
CA LEU A 135 16.37 -7.49 40.80
C LEU A 135 16.60 -8.66 39.83
N ASN A 136 16.24 -9.87 40.23
CA ASN A 136 16.54 -11.07 39.44
C ASN A 136 15.55 -11.30 38.31
N TYR A 137 14.29 -10.89 38.48
CA TYR A 137 13.20 -11.20 37.55
C TYR A 137 12.42 -9.96 37.09
N LEU A 138 11.81 -9.22 38.01
CA LEU A 138 10.83 -8.19 37.63
C LEU A 138 11.45 -7.01 36.88
N GLN A 139 12.59 -6.50 37.31
CA GLN A 139 13.29 -5.43 36.59
C GLN A 139 13.81 -5.88 35.22
N LYS A 140 13.99 -7.18 35.02
CA LYS A 140 14.45 -7.78 33.75
C LYS A 140 13.30 -8.17 32.82
N LEU A 141 12.05 -7.92 33.20
CA LEU A 141 10.92 -8.00 32.28
C LEU A 141 11.12 -6.94 31.19
N SER A 142 10.87 -7.31 29.94
CA SER A 142 11.15 -6.45 28.79
C SER A 142 10.48 -5.07 28.90
N ALA A 143 9.22 -5.04 29.34
CA ALA A 143 8.47 -3.81 29.56
C ALA A 143 9.10 -2.91 30.63
N ASN A 144 9.66 -3.49 31.69
CA ASN A 144 10.29 -2.71 32.76
C ASN A 144 11.69 -2.22 32.37
N GLN A 145 12.43 -3.02 31.60
CA GLN A 145 13.80 -2.69 31.21
C GLN A 145 13.87 -1.72 30.03
N PHE A 146 12.96 -1.86 29.06
CA PHE A 146 13.03 -1.18 27.77
C PHE A 146 11.74 -0.46 27.38
N GLY A 147 10.68 -0.55 28.18
CA GLY A 147 9.50 0.29 28.06
C GLY A 147 9.77 1.71 28.55
N LEU A 148 8.92 2.64 28.14
CA LEU A 148 9.04 4.04 28.53
C LEU A 148 8.31 4.24 29.86
N VAL A 149 9.05 4.36 30.96
CA VAL A 149 8.52 4.58 32.30
C VAL A 149 8.48 6.09 32.59
N PRO A 150 7.31 6.71 32.81
CA PRO A 150 7.23 8.15 33.05
C PRO A 150 8.02 8.64 34.26
N ALA A 151 8.02 7.88 35.36
CA ALA A 151 8.78 8.21 36.57
C ALA A 151 10.30 8.07 36.41
N ASP A 152 10.78 7.32 35.41
CA ASP A 152 12.19 7.04 35.17
C ASP A 152 12.54 7.19 33.68
N LEU A 153 12.34 8.42 33.18
CA LEU A 153 12.51 8.73 31.77
C LEU A 153 13.99 8.59 31.35
N SER A 154 14.26 7.72 30.37
CA SER A 154 15.59 7.57 29.78
C SER A 154 15.58 7.73 28.26
N LEU A 155 16.63 8.33 27.70
CA LEU A 155 16.67 8.66 26.26
C LEU A 155 16.54 7.45 25.34
N HIS A 156 17.09 6.29 25.74
CA HIS A 156 17.00 5.08 24.94
C HIS A 156 15.57 4.49 24.95
N THR A 157 14.86 4.62 26.07
CA THR A 157 13.46 4.14 26.17
C THR A 157 12.50 4.90 25.27
N LEU A 158 12.82 6.13 24.83
CA LEU A 158 12.04 6.84 23.79
C LEU A 158 12.04 6.14 22.44
N ILE A 159 12.99 5.22 22.21
CA ILE A 159 13.10 4.44 20.98
C ILE A 159 12.70 2.98 21.23
N THR A 160 13.22 2.34 22.27
CA THR A 160 13.04 0.89 22.47
C THR A 160 11.59 0.52 22.75
N TYR A 161 10.83 1.37 23.44
CA TYR A 161 9.42 1.09 23.77
C TYR A 161 8.54 0.86 22.53
N GLN A 162 8.91 1.50 21.40
CA GLN A 162 8.17 1.43 20.14
C GLN A 162 8.18 0.01 19.52
N PHE A 163 9.09 -0.86 19.98
CA PHE A 163 9.25 -2.23 19.46
C PHE A 163 8.72 -3.31 20.40
N LEU A 164 8.40 -2.95 21.65
CA LEU A 164 7.84 -3.87 22.63
C LEU A 164 6.32 -3.96 22.49
N HIS A 165 5.75 -5.12 22.75
CA HIS A 165 4.30 -5.34 22.67
C HIS A 165 3.78 -6.16 23.85
N GLY A 166 2.61 -5.78 24.36
CA GLY A 166 1.98 -6.41 25.53
C GLY A 166 1.28 -7.75 25.25
N GLY A 167 1.28 -8.24 24.01
CA GLY A 167 0.66 -9.51 23.65
C GLY A 167 0.35 -9.64 22.15
N TRP A 168 -0.14 -10.81 21.75
CA TRP A 168 -0.40 -11.15 20.34
C TRP A 168 -1.39 -10.19 19.64
N GLY A 169 -2.51 -9.88 20.28
CA GLY A 169 -3.49 -8.94 19.71
C GLY A 169 -2.90 -7.55 19.50
N HIS A 170 -2.05 -7.09 20.43
CA HIS A 170 -1.39 -5.79 20.36
C HIS A 170 -0.39 -5.72 19.19
N ILE A 171 0.50 -6.71 19.06
CA ILE A 171 1.46 -6.73 17.94
C ILE A 171 0.76 -6.90 16.60
N ILE A 172 -0.19 -7.83 16.46
CA ILE A 172 -0.90 -8.05 15.20
C ILE A 172 -1.62 -6.78 14.75
N GLY A 173 -2.30 -6.10 15.68
CA GLY A 173 -2.94 -4.81 15.42
C GLY A 173 -1.95 -3.77 14.91
N ASN A 174 -0.83 -3.58 15.61
CA ASN A 174 0.21 -2.62 15.22
C ASN A 174 0.82 -2.95 13.86
N LEU A 175 1.12 -4.23 13.58
CA LEU A 175 1.70 -4.64 12.30
C LEU A 175 0.74 -4.40 11.12
N VAL A 176 -0.57 -4.62 11.31
CA VAL A 176 -1.57 -4.32 10.29
C VAL A 176 -1.61 -2.81 10.00
N PHE A 177 -1.76 -1.97 11.02
CA PHE A 177 -1.81 -0.51 10.80
C PHE A 177 -0.49 0.06 10.28
N LEU A 178 0.64 -0.44 10.78
CA LEU A 178 1.97 -0.08 10.28
C LEU A 178 2.13 -0.43 8.82
N PHE A 179 1.69 -1.62 8.39
CA PHE A 179 1.75 -1.98 6.97
C PHE A 179 0.95 -0.99 6.12
N LEU A 180 -0.27 -0.66 6.52
CA LEU A 180 -1.19 0.14 5.71
C LEU A 180 -0.77 1.61 5.59
N LEU A 181 -0.45 2.22 6.73
CA LEU A 181 -0.02 3.61 6.78
C LEU A 181 1.44 3.74 6.37
N GLY A 182 2.29 2.84 6.87
CA GLY A 182 3.72 2.83 6.59
C GLY A 182 4.02 2.64 5.11
N PHE A 183 3.33 1.73 4.43
CA PHE A 183 3.46 1.56 2.98
C PHE A 183 3.29 2.90 2.26
N THR A 184 2.19 3.58 2.54
CA THR A 184 1.82 4.81 1.85
C THR A 184 2.80 5.94 2.16
N VAL A 185 3.11 6.14 3.44
CA VAL A 185 3.99 7.23 3.88
C VAL A 185 5.44 6.98 3.47
N GLU A 186 5.91 5.73 3.45
CA GLU A 186 7.24 5.36 2.93
C GLU A 186 7.37 5.64 1.44
N LYS A 187 6.33 5.34 0.66
CA LYS A 187 6.31 5.67 -0.77
C LYS A 187 6.34 7.18 -1.02
N ALA A 188 5.62 7.94 -0.18
CA ALA A 188 5.58 9.39 -0.25
C ALA A 188 6.94 10.04 0.10
N LEU A 189 7.60 9.59 1.18
CA LEU A 189 8.81 10.23 1.72
C LEU A 189 10.12 9.59 1.27
N GLY A 190 10.08 8.35 0.79
CA GLY A 190 11.23 7.48 0.65
C GLY A 190 11.68 6.83 1.96
N PRO A 191 12.50 5.77 1.89
CA PRO A 191 12.80 4.88 3.01
C PRO A 191 13.48 5.57 4.20
N GLY A 192 14.52 6.39 3.94
CA GLY A 192 15.30 7.02 5.02
C GLY A 192 14.50 8.06 5.81
N LYS A 193 13.77 8.94 5.12
CA LYS A 193 12.93 9.96 5.77
C LYS A 193 11.76 9.33 6.51
N PHE A 194 11.19 8.26 5.94
CA PHE A 194 10.14 7.49 6.61
C PHE A 194 10.63 6.87 7.93
N LEU A 195 11.81 6.22 7.94
CA LEU A 195 12.38 5.66 9.16
C LEU A 195 12.56 6.72 10.23
N LEU A 196 13.15 7.86 9.87
CA LEU A 196 13.39 8.96 10.80
C LEU A 196 12.07 9.54 11.32
N ALA A 197 11.09 9.74 10.43
CA ALA A 197 9.79 10.25 10.82
C ALA A 197 9.05 9.29 11.77
N TYR A 198 9.09 7.97 11.52
CA TYR A 198 8.53 6.96 12.41
C TYR A 198 9.13 7.06 13.82
N LEU A 199 10.46 7.07 13.93
CA LEU A 199 11.16 7.12 15.21
C LEU A 199 10.93 8.42 15.97
N ILE A 200 10.95 9.57 15.27
CA ILE A 200 10.70 10.89 15.86
C ILE A 200 9.25 11.00 16.34
N CYS A 201 8.27 10.55 15.54
CA CYS A 201 6.88 10.57 15.95
C CYS A 201 6.64 9.72 17.19
N GLY A 202 7.27 8.54 17.26
CA GLY A 202 7.27 7.72 18.47
C GLY A 202 7.90 8.43 19.65
N ALA A 203 9.11 8.97 19.52
CA ALA A 203 9.75 9.68 20.62
C ALA A 203 8.90 10.87 21.14
N LEU A 204 8.30 11.66 20.25
CA LEU A 204 7.40 12.77 20.62
C LEU A 204 6.10 12.26 21.25
N SER A 205 5.54 11.17 20.74
CA SER A 205 4.38 10.48 21.34
C SER A 205 4.67 10.03 22.78
N GLY A 206 5.83 9.40 22.99
CA GLY A 206 6.31 8.98 24.30
C GLY A 206 6.49 10.16 25.26
N LEU A 207 7.09 11.27 24.80
CA LEU A 207 7.24 12.47 25.62
C LEU A 207 5.89 13.09 26.03
N VAL A 208 4.92 13.12 25.11
CA VAL A 208 3.55 13.56 25.44
C VAL A 208 2.93 12.63 26.49
N PHE A 209 3.03 11.32 26.31
CA PHE A 209 2.58 10.35 27.31
C PHE A 209 3.23 10.60 28.68
N THR A 210 4.55 10.73 28.74
CA THR A 210 5.30 11.00 29.99
C THR A 210 4.81 12.28 30.67
N ALA A 211 4.55 13.35 29.92
CA ALA A 211 4.06 14.61 30.47
C ALA A 211 2.67 14.45 31.15
N PHE A 212 1.77 13.68 30.55
CA PHE A 212 0.42 13.42 31.09
C PHE A 212 0.38 12.31 32.15
N SER A 213 1.46 11.56 32.32
CA SER A 213 1.58 10.41 33.24
C SER A 213 2.66 10.63 34.29
N THR A 214 2.95 11.90 34.60
CA THR A 214 4.09 12.28 35.44
C THR A 214 4.06 11.52 36.76
N GLY A 215 5.16 10.83 37.08
CA GLY A 215 5.29 10.05 38.32
C GLY A 215 4.70 8.64 38.27
N SER A 216 4.04 8.22 37.18
CA SER A 216 3.58 6.84 37.05
C SER A 216 4.74 5.88 36.74
N TYR A 217 4.68 4.70 37.34
CA TYR A 217 5.64 3.61 37.15
C TYR A 217 5.18 2.56 36.14
N VAL A 218 4.04 2.78 35.48
CA VAL A 218 3.51 1.88 34.46
C VAL A 218 4.26 2.11 33.14
N PRO A 219 4.98 1.13 32.60
CA PRO A 219 5.73 1.30 31.35
C PRO A 219 4.79 1.40 30.14
N LEU A 220 5.04 2.37 29.26
CA LEU A 220 4.46 2.41 27.93
C LEU A 220 5.23 1.46 27.01
N VAL A 221 4.51 0.64 26.25
CA VAL A 221 5.05 -0.23 25.19
C VAL A 221 4.15 -0.16 23.97
N GLY A 222 4.74 -0.28 22.77
CA GLY A 222 3.99 -0.42 21.53
C GLY A 222 4.37 0.58 20.45
N ALA A 223 4.30 0.14 19.20
CA ALA A 223 4.49 0.97 18.00
C ALA A 223 3.35 1.97 17.75
N SER A 224 2.24 1.88 18.50
CA SER A 224 1.00 2.60 18.23
C SER A 224 1.15 4.13 18.23
N GLY A 225 2.04 4.68 19.07
CA GLY A 225 2.39 6.11 19.06
C GLY A 225 3.03 6.55 17.74
N SER A 226 4.01 5.78 17.25
CA SER A 226 4.68 6.02 15.97
C SER A 226 3.73 5.87 14.79
N ILE A 227 2.87 4.84 14.82
CA ILE A 227 1.82 4.60 13.82
C ILE A 227 0.80 5.74 13.81
N SER A 228 0.41 6.26 14.98
CA SER A 228 -0.48 7.42 15.08
C SER A 228 0.18 8.66 14.46
N GLY A 229 1.50 8.82 14.60
CA GLY A 229 2.23 9.85 13.87
C GLY A 229 2.24 9.65 12.36
N LEU A 230 2.45 8.42 11.87
CA LEU A 230 2.30 8.14 10.44
C LEU A 230 0.90 8.48 9.93
N MET A 231 -0.15 8.24 10.73
CA MET A 231 -1.51 8.65 10.41
C MET A 231 -1.65 10.18 10.36
N GLY A 232 -1.06 10.91 11.30
CA GLY A 232 -1.00 12.37 11.27
C GLY A 232 -0.31 12.90 10.01
N MET A 233 0.83 12.30 9.64
CA MET A 233 1.54 12.63 8.40
C MET A 233 0.70 12.32 7.18
N TYR A 234 0.07 11.16 7.14
CA TYR A 234 -0.82 10.73 6.06
C TYR A 234 -1.91 11.78 5.83
N VAL A 235 -2.61 12.18 6.89
CA VAL A 235 -3.66 13.20 6.79
C VAL A 235 -3.10 14.56 6.38
N ALA A 236 -1.94 14.98 6.88
CA ALA A 236 -1.32 16.24 6.49
C ALA A 236 -0.84 16.24 5.02
N ILE A 237 -0.40 15.08 4.50
CA ILE A 237 0.02 14.92 3.11
C ILE A 237 -1.18 14.89 2.17
N TYR A 238 -2.23 14.12 2.48
CA TYR A 238 -3.32 13.85 1.53
C TYR A 238 -4.59 14.67 1.79
N GLY A 239 -4.86 15.07 3.04
CA GLY A 239 -5.95 15.99 3.41
C GLY A 239 -7.32 15.60 2.83
N LEU A 240 -7.82 16.44 1.91
CA LEU A 240 -9.13 16.26 1.26
C LEU A 240 -9.11 15.34 0.03
N GLN A 241 -7.94 14.83 -0.36
CA GLN A 241 -7.83 13.93 -1.51
C GLN A 241 -8.62 12.64 -1.26
N LYS A 242 -9.44 12.26 -2.24
CA LYS A 242 -10.24 11.04 -2.16
C LYS A 242 -9.34 9.83 -2.42
N ILE A 243 -9.23 8.98 -1.42
CA ILE A 243 -8.51 7.72 -1.47
C ILE A 243 -9.51 6.56 -1.38
N ARG A 244 -9.10 5.40 -1.86
CA ARG A 244 -9.90 4.19 -1.70
C ARG A 244 -9.67 3.59 -0.32
N PHE A 245 -10.76 3.25 0.31
CA PHE A 245 -10.80 2.52 1.56
C PHE A 245 -11.38 1.14 1.27
N PHE A 246 -10.66 0.09 1.66
CA PHE A 246 -11.23 -1.24 1.84
C PHE A 246 -12.03 -1.26 3.13
N TYR A 247 -13.22 -1.86 3.11
CA TYR A 247 -13.93 -2.18 4.33
C TYR A 247 -14.34 -3.64 4.39
N PHE A 248 -14.33 -4.16 5.61
CA PHE A 248 -14.74 -5.52 5.95
C PHE A 248 -15.74 -5.49 7.12
N LEU A 249 -16.95 -5.95 6.82
CA LEU A 249 -18.11 -6.12 7.71
C LEU A 249 -18.46 -7.61 7.77
N GLY A 250 -17.50 -8.45 8.16
CA GLY A 250 -17.70 -9.90 8.31
C GLY A 250 -17.85 -10.59 6.95
N VAL A 251 -19.07 -10.89 6.53
CA VAL A 251 -19.31 -11.54 5.22
C VAL A 251 -19.36 -10.54 4.06
N TYR A 252 -19.49 -9.25 4.35
CA TYR A 252 -19.50 -8.18 3.34
C TYR A 252 -18.16 -7.46 3.31
N PHE A 253 -17.56 -7.38 2.13
CA PHE A 253 -16.38 -6.58 1.88
C PHE A 253 -16.52 -5.84 0.57
N ASN A 254 -16.09 -4.57 0.54
CA ASN A 254 -16.08 -3.78 -0.67
C ASN A 254 -15.09 -2.61 -0.50
N TYR A 255 -15.00 -1.75 -1.51
CA TYR A 255 -14.21 -0.53 -1.50
C TYR A 255 -15.12 0.68 -1.60
N PHE A 256 -14.76 1.77 -0.93
CA PHE A 256 -15.38 3.09 -1.15
C PHE A 256 -14.31 4.17 -1.26
N ARG A 257 -14.66 5.31 -1.87
CA ARG A 257 -13.77 6.48 -1.94
C ARG A 257 -14.20 7.53 -0.93
N ALA A 258 -13.28 7.96 -0.08
CA ALA A 258 -13.50 9.07 0.84
C ALA A 258 -12.22 9.91 0.98
N PRO A 259 -12.34 11.18 1.41
CA PRO A 259 -11.17 12.00 1.74
C PRO A 259 -10.24 11.30 2.74
N ALA A 260 -8.93 11.44 2.60
CA ALA A 260 -7.95 10.88 3.54
C ALA A 260 -8.22 11.28 4.99
N ILE A 261 -8.67 12.52 5.20
CA ILE A 261 -9.08 13.02 6.52
C ILE A 261 -10.23 12.22 7.16
N ALA A 262 -11.03 11.48 6.38
CA ALA A 262 -12.12 10.65 6.89
C ALA A 262 -11.64 9.47 7.74
N ILE A 263 -10.33 9.16 7.74
CA ILE A 263 -9.75 8.18 8.66
C ILE A 263 -9.72 8.70 10.10
N LEU A 264 -9.67 10.03 10.32
CA LEU A 264 -9.60 10.62 11.66
C LEU A 264 -10.86 10.33 12.50
N PRO A 265 -12.11 10.58 12.03
CA PRO A 265 -13.29 10.28 12.83
C PRO A 265 -13.49 8.79 13.10
N VAL A 266 -13.12 7.92 12.15
CA VAL A 266 -13.22 6.46 12.33
C VAL A 266 -12.25 5.98 13.40
N TRP A 267 -11.00 6.44 13.33
CA TRP A 267 -9.99 6.14 14.33
C TRP A 267 -10.36 6.71 15.70
N LEU A 268 -10.74 7.99 15.77
CA LEU A 268 -11.17 8.64 17.00
C LEU A 268 -12.37 7.94 17.63
N GLY A 269 -13.35 7.50 16.82
CA GLY A 269 -14.51 6.75 17.28
C GLY A 269 -14.13 5.38 17.85
N LYS A 270 -13.16 4.68 17.26
CA LYS A 270 -12.59 3.43 17.79
C LYS A 270 -11.85 3.67 19.10
N GLU A 271 -11.04 4.72 19.19
CA GLU A 271 -10.32 5.09 20.41
C GLU A 271 -11.31 5.39 21.56
N ILE A 272 -12.33 6.18 21.27
CA ILE A 272 -13.49 6.45 22.15
C ILE A 272 -14.16 5.14 22.60
N TYR A 273 -14.47 4.26 21.66
CA TYR A 273 -15.10 2.98 21.98
C TYR A 273 -14.22 2.13 22.91
N ASP A 274 -12.93 2.00 22.63
CA ASP A 274 -12.02 1.23 23.47
C ASP A 274 -11.90 1.82 24.89
N TYR A 275 -12.03 3.15 25.04
CA TYR A 275 -11.94 3.82 26.34
C TYR A 275 -13.12 3.44 27.22
N TRP A 276 -14.32 3.40 26.65
CA TRP A 276 -15.54 3.10 27.38
C TRP A 276 -15.81 1.60 27.54
N PHE A 277 -15.36 0.76 26.61
CA PHE A 277 -15.80 -0.65 26.53
C PHE A 277 -14.67 -1.68 26.64
N ALA A 278 -13.41 -1.31 26.43
CA ALA A 278 -12.28 -2.24 26.45
C ALA A 278 -11.32 -2.06 27.64
N GLY A 279 -11.61 -1.13 28.55
CA GLY A 279 -10.81 -0.92 29.77
C GLY A 279 -9.40 -0.39 29.51
N ALA A 280 -9.15 0.19 28.33
CA ALA A 280 -7.88 0.84 28.02
C ALA A 280 -7.69 2.05 28.96
N THR A 281 -6.51 2.18 29.56
CA THR A 281 -6.21 3.30 30.46
C THR A 281 -6.26 4.61 29.66
N GLY A 282 -6.98 5.62 30.18
CA GLY A 282 -7.14 6.95 29.56
C GLY A 282 -5.82 7.63 29.16
N VAL A 283 -4.73 7.19 29.77
CA VAL A 283 -3.38 7.67 29.60
C VAL A 283 -2.75 7.21 28.27
N ALA A 284 -3.07 6.00 27.78
CA ALA A 284 -2.57 5.48 26.51
C ALA A 284 -3.03 6.33 25.30
N TYR A 285 -4.19 6.98 25.41
CA TYR A 285 -4.72 7.89 24.39
C TYR A 285 -3.86 9.14 24.19
N MET A 286 -3.24 9.65 25.25
CA MET A 286 -2.38 10.82 25.16
C MET A 286 -1.13 10.53 24.33
N ALA A 287 -0.62 9.30 24.41
CA ALA A 287 0.46 8.85 23.53
C ALA A 287 0.01 8.90 22.06
N HIS A 288 -1.15 8.34 21.74
CA HIS A 288 -1.68 8.32 20.39
C HIS A 288 -1.95 9.73 19.82
N ALA A 289 -2.60 10.59 20.61
CA ALA A 289 -2.86 11.97 20.24
C ALA A 289 -1.55 12.76 20.03
N GLY A 290 -0.57 12.56 20.92
CA GLY A 290 0.76 13.14 20.80
C GLY A 290 1.47 12.72 19.52
N GLY A 291 1.41 11.43 19.17
CA GLY A 291 1.93 10.91 17.90
C GLY A 291 1.27 11.57 16.70
N LEU A 292 -0.06 11.58 16.66
CA LEU A 292 -0.84 12.16 15.56
C LEU A 292 -0.51 13.65 15.33
N ILE A 293 -0.47 14.44 16.40
CA ILE A 293 -0.11 15.86 16.34
C ILE A 293 1.35 16.02 15.89
N ALA A 294 2.27 15.21 16.41
CA ALA A 294 3.68 15.25 16.04
C ALA A 294 3.88 14.98 14.54
N GLY A 295 3.23 13.95 14.00
CA GLY A 295 3.31 13.63 12.57
C GLY A 295 2.73 14.72 11.67
N ALA A 296 1.53 15.21 11.99
CA ALA A 296 0.92 16.31 11.25
C ALA A 296 1.77 17.59 11.32
N GLY A 297 2.28 17.91 12.51
CA GLY A 297 3.16 19.05 12.76
C GLY A 297 4.49 18.93 12.01
N LEU A 298 5.08 17.74 11.92
CA LEU A 298 6.33 17.51 11.19
C LEU A 298 6.16 17.76 9.68
N VAL A 299 5.02 17.35 9.11
CA VAL A 299 4.69 17.67 7.71
C VAL A 299 4.43 19.17 7.52
N TRP A 300 3.74 19.81 8.46
CA TRP A 300 3.45 21.24 8.41
C TRP A 300 4.71 22.11 8.52
N LEU A 301 5.61 21.80 9.47
CA LEU A 301 6.84 22.54 9.73
C LEU A 301 7.87 22.41 8.59
N LEU A 302 8.08 21.18 8.11
CA LEU A 302 9.09 20.93 7.08
C LEU A 302 8.54 21.24 5.69
N GLY A 303 7.23 21.13 5.49
CA GLY A 303 6.58 21.34 4.20
C GLY A 303 6.79 20.17 3.24
N LYS A 304 5.82 19.97 2.34
CA LYS A 304 5.81 18.86 1.38
C LYS A 304 7.01 18.88 0.42
N SER A 305 7.48 20.07 0.04
CA SER A 305 8.61 20.27 -0.88
C SER A 305 9.95 19.84 -0.26
N TRP A 306 10.19 20.14 1.02
CA TRP A 306 11.42 19.73 1.72
C TRP A 306 11.42 18.22 1.97
N LEU A 307 10.26 17.69 2.34
CA LEU A 307 10.06 16.24 2.47
C LEU A 307 10.17 15.50 1.13
N GLN A 308 10.20 16.23 -0.01
CA GLN A 308 10.21 15.68 -1.37
C GLN A 308 9.10 14.65 -1.55
N VAL A 309 7.90 15.00 -1.06
CA VAL A 309 6.74 14.13 -1.16
C VAL A 309 6.50 13.80 -2.63
N ARG A 310 6.68 12.53 -2.99
CA ARG A 310 6.41 12.07 -4.35
C ARG A 310 4.90 11.96 -4.54
N GLU A 311 4.34 12.80 -5.40
CA GLU A 311 2.92 12.74 -5.79
C GLU A 311 2.60 11.57 -6.76
N GLU A 312 3.44 10.52 -6.81
CA GLU A 312 3.23 9.29 -7.61
C GLU A 312 2.09 8.41 -7.02
N PHE A 313 1.04 9.02 -6.50
CA PHE A 313 -0.07 8.32 -5.84
C PHE A 313 -1.14 7.81 -6.80
N PHE A 314 -1.12 8.22 -8.07
CA PHE A 314 -2.07 7.74 -9.06
C PHE A 314 -1.43 7.69 -10.45
N GLU A 315 -1.04 6.49 -10.88
CA GLU A 315 -1.47 6.10 -12.23
C GLU A 315 -3.01 6.12 -12.16
N PRO A 316 -3.71 6.98 -12.91
CA PRO A 316 -5.17 7.00 -12.86
C PRO A 316 -5.68 5.60 -13.17
N GLU A 317 -6.59 5.10 -12.32
CA GLU A 317 -7.24 3.81 -12.48
C GLU A 317 -7.81 3.63 -13.89
N GLU A 318 -7.81 2.40 -14.41
CA GLU A 318 -8.45 2.05 -15.69
C GLU A 318 -9.87 2.63 -15.81
N GLU A 319 -10.62 2.74 -14.71
CA GLU A 319 -11.96 3.36 -14.66
C GLU A 319 -11.96 4.88 -14.90
N GLU A 320 -10.95 5.62 -14.42
CA GLU A 320 -10.88 7.08 -14.59
C GLU A 320 -10.25 7.45 -15.94
N GLN A 321 -9.33 6.61 -16.42
CA GLN A 321 -8.87 6.61 -17.81
C GLN A 321 -10.03 6.29 -18.76
N ASP A 322 -10.86 5.31 -18.44
CA ASP A 322 -12.05 4.97 -19.21
C ASP A 322 -13.09 6.09 -19.13
N ALA A 323 -13.34 6.73 -17.99
CA ALA A 323 -14.28 7.85 -17.91
C ALA A 323 -13.83 9.07 -18.74
N ARG A 324 -12.53 9.41 -18.70
CA ARG A 324 -11.95 10.48 -19.54
C ARG A 324 -11.98 10.10 -21.02
N PHE A 325 -11.65 8.86 -21.35
CA PHE A 325 -11.76 8.33 -22.70
C PHE A 325 -13.20 8.37 -23.19
N THR A 326 -14.17 7.83 -22.45
CA THR A 326 -15.60 7.82 -22.79
C THR A 326 -16.13 9.23 -22.97
N THR A 327 -15.79 10.17 -22.09
CA THR A 327 -16.25 11.56 -22.19
C THR A 327 -15.65 12.25 -23.43
N GLY A 328 -14.34 12.17 -23.61
CA GLY A 328 -13.68 12.78 -24.77
C GLY A 328 -14.10 12.11 -26.08
N TYR A 329 -14.25 10.79 -26.09
CA TYR A 329 -14.74 10.03 -27.23
C TYR A 329 -16.18 10.41 -27.58
N ALA A 330 -17.07 10.54 -26.59
CA ALA A 330 -18.44 11.01 -26.79
C ALA A 330 -18.46 12.44 -27.35
N GLN A 331 -17.59 13.34 -26.89
CA GLN A 331 -17.45 14.68 -27.46
C GLN A 331 -16.99 14.64 -28.92
N ALA A 332 -15.97 13.84 -29.23
CA ALA A 332 -15.47 13.66 -30.59
C ALA A 332 -16.55 13.08 -31.53
N MET A 333 -17.29 12.08 -31.04
CA MET A 333 -18.44 11.50 -31.76
C MET A 333 -19.59 12.50 -31.94
N ALA A 334 -19.85 13.36 -30.95
CA ALA A 334 -20.88 14.39 -31.06
C ALA A 334 -20.49 15.46 -32.11
N SER A 335 -19.22 15.88 -32.15
CA SER A 335 -18.70 16.76 -33.21
C SER A 335 -18.78 16.09 -34.59
N LEU A 336 -18.48 14.80 -34.68
CA LEU A 336 -18.66 14.03 -35.91
C LEU A 336 -20.14 14.00 -36.36
N GLY A 337 -21.07 13.77 -35.43
CA GLY A 337 -22.52 13.78 -35.69
C GLY A 337 -23.07 15.14 -36.11
N ARG A 338 -22.45 16.24 -35.64
CA ARG A 338 -22.74 17.61 -36.10
C ARG A 338 -22.02 17.99 -37.40
N MET A 339 -21.31 17.05 -38.04
CA MET A 339 -20.51 17.26 -39.26
C MET A 339 -19.36 18.26 -39.09
N GLU A 340 -18.87 18.47 -37.87
CA GLU A 340 -17.71 19.31 -37.55
C GLU A 340 -16.41 18.51 -37.73
N PHE A 341 -16.12 18.05 -38.96
CA PHE A 341 -15.07 17.04 -39.24
C PHE A 341 -13.67 17.46 -38.77
N ASP A 342 -13.29 18.73 -38.94
CA ASP A 342 -11.99 19.23 -38.50
C ASP A 342 -11.85 19.25 -36.97
N LEU A 343 -12.92 19.58 -36.26
CA LEU A 343 -12.95 19.56 -34.81
C LEU A 343 -12.90 18.11 -34.29
N ALA A 344 -13.71 17.23 -34.86
CA ALA A 344 -13.72 15.81 -34.54
C ALA A 344 -12.33 15.19 -34.76
N ARG A 345 -11.66 15.52 -35.87
CA ARG A 345 -10.29 15.07 -36.16
C ARG A 345 -9.31 15.48 -35.07
N ARG A 346 -9.29 16.77 -34.68
CA ARG A 346 -8.40 17.27 -33.62
C ARG A 346 -8.68 16.59 -32.28
N GLN A 347 -9.95 16.36 -31.95
CA GLN A 347 -10.35 15.67 -30.72
C GLN A 347 -9.89 14.20 -30.71
N PHE A 348 -10.06 13.47 -31.82
CA PHE A 348 -9.55 12.11 -31.94
C PHE A 348 -8.02 12.03 -31.92
N GLU A 349 -7.31 12.99 -32.53
CA GLU A 349 -5.84 13.10 -32.46
C GLU A 349 -5.36 13.33 -31.02
N ALA A 350 -6.00 14.25 -30.30
CA ALA A 350 -5.71 14.51 -28.90
C ALA A 350 -5.96 13.27 -28.01
N LEU A 351 -7.09 12.59 -28.20
CA LEU A 351 -7.38 11.34 -27.51
C LEU A 351 -6.34 10.27 -27.80
N ARG A 352 -5.92 10.13 -29.07
CA ARG A 352 -4.95 9.10 -29.45
C ARG A 352 -3.55 9.38 -28.90
N GLY A 353 -3.19 10.65 -28.68
CA GLY A 353 -1.96 11.01 -27.98
C GLY A 353 -1.91 10.47 -26.54
N HIS A 354 -3.06 10.32 -25.90
CA HIS A 354 -3.17 9.75 -24.55
C HIS A 354 -3.49 8.25 -24.54
N TYR A 355 -4.20 7.74 -25.55
CA TYR A 355 -4.67 6.35 -25.63
C TYR A 355 -4.26 5.68 -26.97
N PRO A 356 -2.95 5.49 -27.23
CA PRO A 356 -2.46 5.03 -28.53
C PRO A 356 -2.91 3.61 -28.90
N ASP A 357 -3.19 2.75 -27.90
CA ASP A 357 -3.57 1.34 -28.10
C ASP A 357 -5.05 1.15 -28.46
N ARG A 358 -5.88 2.20 -28.32
CA ARG A 358 -7.32 2.17 -28.63
C ARG A 358 -7.54 2.32 -30.13
N ARG A 359 -7.52 1.18 -30.84
CA ARG A 359 -7.70 1.07 -32.29
C ARG A 359 -8.86 1.87 -32.88
N ILE A 360 -10.01 1.94 -32.19
CA ILE A 360 -11.19 2.70 -32.64
C ILE A 360 -10.86 4.16 -32.97
N LEU A 361 -9.91 4.78 -32.28
CA LEU A 361 -9.46 6.14 -32.56
C LEU A 361 -8.75 6.24 -33.92
N LEU A 362 -7.89 5.28 -34.23
CA LEU A 362 -7.20 5.21 -35.52
C LEU A 362 -8.20 4.93 -36.66
N GLU A 363 -9.23 4.12 -36.43
CA GLU A 363 -10.29 3.87 -37.41
C GLU A 363 -11.08 5.14 -37.73
N HIS A 364 -11.49 5.93 -36.72
CA HIS A 364 -12.15 7.22 -36.95
C HIS A 364 -11.25 8.22 -37.67
N LEU A 365 -9.97 8.30 -37.31
CA LEU A 365 -9.00 9.16 -37.98
C LEU A 365 -8.79 8.75 -39.44
N TYR A 366 -8.78 7.45 -39.74
CA TYR A 366 -8.72 6.94 -41.11
C TYR A 366 -9.98 7.31 -41.90
N GLN A 367 -11.18 7.13 -41.34
CA GLN A 367 -12.43 7.52 -42.00
C GLN A 367 -12.53 9.03 -42.25
N LEU A 368 -12.06 9.85 -41.31
CA LEU A 368 -11.99 11.30 -41.49
C LEU A 368 -10.97 11.69 -42.56
N ALA A 369 -9.78 11.08 -42.58
CA ALA A 369 -8.77 11.35 -43.59
C ALA A 369 -9.23 10.98 -45.00
N LYS A 370 -10.08 9.95 -45.13
CA LYS A 370 -10.70 9.52 -46.40
C LYS A 370 -11.61 10.58 -47.04
N LEU A 371 -12.07 11.59 -46.28
CA LEU A 371 -12.82 12.72 -46.83
C LEU A 371 -11.93 13.63 -47.70
N ARG A 372 -10.61 13.56 -47.53
CA ARG A 372 -9.60 14.33 -48.27
C ARG A 372 -8.48 13.42 -48.81
N PRO A 373 -8.77 12.57 -49.83
CA PRO A 373 -7.78 11.65 -50.38
C PRO A 373 -6.57 12.33 -51.02
N ASP A 374 -6.69 13.63 -51.33
CA ASP A 374 -5.63 14.48 -51.86
C ASP A 374 -4.50 14.76 -50.85
N LEU A 375 -4.78 14.64 -49.55
CA LEU A 375 -3.83 14.94 -48.49
C LEU A 375 -2.96 13.72 -48.11
N PRO A 376 -1.66 13.92 -47.79
CA PRO A 376 -0.77 12.84 -47.35
C PRO A 376 -1.28 12.07 -46.13
N THR A 377 -2.03 12.75 -45.25
CA THR A 377 -2.60 12.17 -44.03
C THR A 377 -3.46 10.94 -44.30
N TYR A 378 -4.14 10.85 -45.43
CA TYR A 378 -4.92 9.64 -45.77
C TYR A 378 -4.02 8.43 -45.99
N ARG A 379 -2.89 8.60 -46.70
CA ARG A 379 -1.88 7.54 -46.88
C ARG A 379 -1.30 7.10 -45.54
N ASP A 380 -0.92 8.07 -44.72
CA ASP A 380 -0.24 7.80 -43.47
C ASP A 380 -1.15 7.05 -42.49
N ARG A 381 -2.44 7.45 -42.38
CA ARG A 381 -3.43 6.70 -41.58
C ARG A 381 -3.76 5.33 -42.14
N ALA A 382 -3.79 5.16 -43.46
CA ALA A 382 -3.96 3.85 -44.09
C ALA A 382 -2.80 2.90 -43.73
N LYS A 383 -1.56 3.37 -43.83
CA LYS A 383 -0.35 2.61 -43.46
C LYS A 383 -0.34 2.25 -41.98
N GLU A 384 -0.66 3.19 -41.10
CA GLU A 384 -0.77 2.94 -39.67
C GLU A 384 -1.81 1.86 -39.36
N LEU A 385 -2.99 1.91 -40.00
CA LEU A 385 -4.05 0.93 -39.78
C LEU A 385 -3.73 -0.45 -40.38
N MET A 386 -3.03 -0.50 -41.52
CA MET A 386 -2.47 -1.74 -42.08
C MET A 386 -1.45 -2.38 -41.12
N ASN A 387 -0.60 -1.57 -40.48
CA ASN A 387 0.38 -2.04 -39.51
C ASN A 387 -0.28 -2.57 -38.23
N ASP A 388 -1.30 -1.87 -37.71
CA ASP A 388 -2.08 -2.32 -36.55
C ASP A 388 -2.82 -3.63 -36.84
N ALA A 389 -3.39 -3.80 -38.04
CA ALA A 389 -4.02 -5.06 -38.44
C ALA A 389 -3.02 -6.24 -38.44
N LEU A 390 -1.79 -6.02 -38.90
CA LEU A 390 -0.74 -7.04 -38.87
C LEU A 390 -0.28 -7.37 -37.45
N SER A 391 -0.05 -6.38 -36.60
CA SER A 391 0.38 -6.60 -35.20
C SER A 391 -0.65 -7.40 -34.41
N ARG A 392 -1.94 -7.21 -34.71
CA ARG A 392 -3.08 -7.93 -34.11
C ARG A 392 -3.40 -9.26 -34.79
N ARG A 393 -2.57 -9.72 -35.74
CA ARG A 393 -2.76 -10.97 -36.50
C ARG A 393 -4.09 -11.03 -37.27
N GLN A 394 -4.52 -9.89 -37.84
CA GLN A 394 -5.73 -9.75 -38.66
C GLN A 394 -5.38 -9.42 -40.11
N PRO A 395 -4.78 -10.37 -40.85
CA PRO A 395 -4.23 -10.14 -42.19
C PRO A 395 -5.30 -9.79 -43.24
N GLU A 396 -6.51 -10.33 -43.10
CA GLU A 396 -7.65 -10.03 -44.00
C GLU A 396 -8.02 -8.53 -43.96
N GLN A 397 -7.97 -7.92 -42.77
CA GLN A 397 -8.27 -6.50 -42.61
C GLN A 397 -7.19 -5.62 -43.23
N MET A 398 -5.91 -6.00 -43.10
CA MET A 398 -4.81 -5.30 -43.78
C MET A 398 -5.04 -5.27 -45.29
N ILE A 399 -5.42 -6.41 -45.88
CA ILE A 399 -5.71 -6.53 -47.32
C ILE A 399 -6.93 -5.67 -47.68
N ALA A 400 -7.98 -5.66 -46.87
CA ALA A 400 -9.17 -4.82 -47.10
C ALA A 400 -8.84 -3.32 -47.09
N ILE A 401 -8.08 -2.84 -46.10
CA ILE A 401 -7.64 -1.44 -46.00
C ILE A 401 -6.78 -1.07 -47.22
N TRP A 402 -5.86 -1.94 -47.62
CA TRP A 402 -5.05 -1.75 -48.81
C TRP A 402 -5.89 -1.64 -50.09
N GLN A 403 -6.84 -2.57 -50.28
CA GLN A 403 -7.72 -2.53 -51.47
C GLN A 403 -8.59 -1.26 -51.50
N GLU A 404 -9.06 -0.80 -50.34
CA GLU A 404 -9.82 0.42 -50.23
C GLU A 404 -8.96 1.65 -50.56
N TYR A 405 -7.75 1.70 -50.02
CA TYR A 405 -6.80 2.78 -50.30
C TYR A 405 -6.45 2.85 -51.79
N LEU A 406 -6.26 1.70 -52.44
CA LEU A 406 -6.06 1.62 -53.88
C LEU A 406 -7.21 2.26 -54.69
N GLY A 407 -8.44 2.19 -54.18
CA GLY A 407 -9.61 2.74 -54.85
C GLY A 407 -9.74 4.25 -54.75
N LYS A 408 -9.17 4.88 -53.72
CA LYS A 408 -9.40 6.31 -53.41
C LYS A 408 -8.13 7.16 -53.30
N GLY A 409 -7.09 6.64 -52.64
CA GLY A 409 -5.89 7.39 -52.27
C GLY A 409 -4.74 7.27 -53.26
N GLU A 410 -4.59 6.10 -53.89
CA GLU A 410 -3.44 5.75 -54.73
C GLU A 410 -3.18 6.75 -55.87
N ARG A 411 -4.23 7.34 -56.46
CA ARG A 411 -4.10 8.32 -57.53
C ARG A 411 -3.41 9.62 -57.08
N TYR A 412 -3.56 9.98 -55.82
CA TYR A 412 -3.05 11.23 -55.25
C TYR A 412 -1.70 11.02 -54.57
N GLN A 413 -1.61 9.96 -53.74
CA GLN A 413 -0.45 9.67 -52.91
C GLN A 413 -0.18 8.15 -52.97
N PRO A 414 0.59 7.67 -53.96
CA PRO A 414 0.85 6.24 -54.12
C PRO A 414 1.51 5.61 -52.86
N LEU A 415 1.17 4.35 -52.60
CA LEU A 415 1.87 3.52 -51.61
C LEU A 415 3.28 3.15 -52.10
N THR A 416 4.17 2.77 -51.18
CA THR A 416 5.54 2.41 -51.53
C THR A 416 5.63 0.95 -52.02
N ALA A 417 6.74 0.62 -52.69
CA ALA A 417 7.08 -0.75 -53.05
C ALA A 417 7.00 -1.70 -51.83
N GLU A 418 7.56 -1.27 -50.69
CA GLU A 418 7.53 -2.04 -49.44
C GLU A 418 6.09 -2.29 -48.94
N ASP A 419 5.20 -1.30 -49.03
CA ASP A 419 3.80 -1.44 -48.63
C ASP A 419 3.09 -2.53 -49.47
N HIS A 420 3.30 -2.51 -50.80
CA HIS A 420 2.77 -3.55 -51.71
C HIS A 420 3.38 -4.93 -51.46
N ASN A 421 4.69 -4.99 -51.25
CA ASN A 421 5.39 -6.24 -50.97
C ASN A 421 4.86 -6.90 -49.69
N ARG A 422 4.64 -6.12 -48.63
CA ARG A 422 4.06 -6.63 -47.37
C ARG A 422 2.65 -7.20 -47.58
N VAL A 423 1.82 -6.57 -48.40
CA VAL A 423 0.49 -7.10 -48.76
C VAL A 423 0.62 -8.40 -49.55
N LEU A 424 1.56 -8.49 -50.51
CA LEU A 424 1.82 -9.69 -51.29
C LEU A 424 2.17 -10.88 -50.40
N PHE A 425 3.16 -10.72 -49.52
CA PHE A 425 3.57 -11.77 -48.57
C PHE A 425 2.41 -12.19 -47.66
N THR A 426 1.67 -11.22 -47.15
CA THR A 426 0.51 -11.47 -46.28
C THR A 426 -0.58 -12.24 -47.02
N SER A 427 -0.84 -11.88 -48.28
CA SER A 427 -1.84 -12.52 -49.13
C SER A 427 -1.45 -13.96 -49.49
N LEU A 428 -0.18 -14.22 -49.82
CA LEU A 428 0.31 -15.59 -50.07
C LEU A 428 0.15 -16.48 -48.84
N LYS A 429 0.47 -15.95 -47.66
CA LYS A 429 0.29 -16.69 -46.39
C LYS A 429 -1.18 -16.99 -46.08
N GLN A 430 -2.10 -16.07 -46.43
CA GLN A 430 -3.55 -16.27 -46.32
C GLN A 430 -4.14 -17.06 -47.50
N GLN A 431 -3.32 -17.49 -48.45
CA GLN A 431 -3.76 -18.19 -49.66
C GLN A 431 -4.69 -17.36 -50.57
N ASP A 432 -4.73 -16.04 -50.41
CA ASP A 432 -5.43 -15.12 -51.31
C ASP A 432 -4.52 -14.79 -52.50
N LEU A 433 -4.48 -15.72 -53.46
CA LEU A 433 -3.64 -15.59 -54.65
C LEU A 433 -4.05 -14.39 -55.51
N LYS A 434 -5.34 -14.03 -55.54
CA LYS A 434 -5.83 -12.89 -56.32
C LYS A 434 -5.31 -11.57 -55.76
N ALA A 435 -5.34 -11.39 -54.44
CA ALA A 435 -4.74 -10.23 -53.79
C ALA A 435 -3.22 -10.22 -53.97
N ALA A 436 -2.55 -11.37 -53.90
CA ALA A 436 -1.11 -11.49 -54.10
C ALA A 436 -0.68 -11.06 -55.53
N GLU A 437 -1.36 -11.54 -56.57
CA GLU A 437 -1.08 -11.14 -57.95
C GLU A 437 -1.35 -9.64 -58.16
N LYS A 438 -2.41 -9.10 -57.56
CA LYS A 438 -2.73 -7.66 -57.62
C LYS A 438 -1.67 -6.81 -56.91
N ALA A 439 -1.18 -7.28 -55.77
CA ALA A 439 -0.12 -6.60 -55.01
C ALA A 439 1.20 -6.62 -55.79
N PHE A 440 1.52 -7.73 -56.46
CA PHE A 440 2.66 -7.81 -57.39
C PHE A 440 2.55 -6.79 -58.52
N ALA A 441 1.41 -6.72 -59.21
CA ALA A 441 1.23 -5.77 -60.31
C ALA A 441 1.43 -4.30 -59.84
N ARG A 442 1.02 -3.97 -58.62
CA ARG A 442 1.28 -2.65 -58.01
C ARG A 442 2.74 -2.45 -57.65
N LEU A 443 3.37 -3.44 -57.03
CA LEU A 443 4.80 -3.45 -56.72
C LEU A 443 5.63 -3.21 -57.99
N SER A 444 5.38 -3.96 -59.07
CA SER A 444 6.11 -3.82 -60.34
C SER A 444 5.99 -2.40 -60.90
N SER A 445 4.81 -1.78 -60.78
CA SER A 445 4.59 -0.40 -61.26
C SER A 445 5.34 0.68 -60.47
N THR A 446 5.93 0.35 -59.31
CA THR A 446 6.74 1.30 -58.53
C THR A 446 8.17 1.47 -59.06
N GLY A 447 8.65 0.53 -59.88
CA GLY A 447 10.02 0.53 -60.41
C GLY A 447 11.10 -0.02 -59.46
N ASP A 448 10.72 -0.60 -58.31
CA ASP A 448 11.68 -1.26 -57.41
C ASP A 448 12.06 -2.65 -57.94
N GLU A 449 13.13 -2.73 -58.72
CA GLU A 449 13.58 -3.96 -59.39
C GLU A 449 13.89 -5.10 -58.41
N LEU A 450 14.48 -4.78 -57.25
CA LEU A 450 14.92 -5.77 -56.28
C LEU A 450 13.72 -6.47 -55.64
N LEU A 451 12.78 -5.69 -55.07
CA LEU A 451 11.57 -6.23 -54.47
C LEU A 451 10.68 -6.90 -55.50
N THR A 452 10.60 -6.35 -56.71
CA THR A 452 9.78 -6.94 -57.79
C THR A 452 10.33 -8.30 -58.23
N THR A 453 11.64 -8.43 -58.40
CA THR A 453 12.29 -9.71 -58.76
C THR A 453 12.07 -10.77 -57.69
N GLU A 454 12.21 -10.40 -56.41
CA GLU A 454 11.95 -11.29 -55.28
C GLU A 454 10.49 -11.74 -55.20
N ALA A 455 9.55 -10.79 -55.28
CA ALA A 455 8.12 -11.07 -55.28
C ALA A 455 7.68 -11.95 -56.47
N CYS A 456 8.26 -11.73 -57.65
CA CYS A 456 8.00 -12.54 -58.84
C CYS A 456 8.43 -14.00 -58.63
N ARG A 457 9.61 -14.21 -58.06
CA ARG A 457 10.15 -15.54 -57.72
C ARG A 457 9.23 -16.26 -56.73
N LEU A 458 8.81 -15.58 -55.67
CA LEU A 458 7.93 -16.13 -54.64
C LEU A 458 6.57 -16.53 -55.21
N LEU A 459 5.99 -15.72 -56.10
CA LEU A 459 4.75 -16.09 -56.79
C LEU A 459 4.93 -17.33 -57.66
N ALA A 460 6.02 -17.41 -58.44
CA ALA A 460 6.30 -18.57 -59.28
C ALA A 460 6.41 -19.87 -58.45
N GLU A 461 7.16 -19.82 -57.33
CA GLU A 461 7.32 -20.94 -56.39
C GLU A 461 5.98 -21.34 -55.74
N GLU A 462 5.18 -20.38 -55.28
CA GLU A 462 3.90 -20.66 -54.63
C GLU A 462 2.87 -21.24 -55.63
N PHE A 463 2.84 -20.78 -56.88
CA PHE A 463 2.01 -21.37 -57.93
C PHE A 463 2.46 -22.78 -58.33
N GLU A 464 3.77 -23.03 -58.36
CA GLU A 464 4.31 -24.36 -58.65
C GLU A 464 3.98 -25.37 -57.55
N LYS A 465 4.15 -24.96 -56.28
CA LYS A 465 3.76 -25.77 -55.11
C LYS A 465 2.29 -26.18 -55.14
N ARG A 466 1.42 -25.34 -55.71
CA ARG A 466 -0.02 -25.59 -55.88
C ARG A 466 -0.39 -26.24 -57.21
N GLN A 467 0.58 -26.65 -58.02
CA GLN A 467 0.40 -27.27 -59.33
C GLN A 467 -0.36 -26.39 -60.35
N MET A 468 -0.33 -25.07 -60.18
CA MET A 468 -0.92 -24.10 -61.12
C MET A 468 0.05 -23.78 -62.26
N THR A 469 0.39 -24.79 -63.07
CA THR A 469 1.47 -24.74 -64.08
C THR A 469 1.43 -23.55 -65.04
N PRO A 470 0.27 -23.11 -65.58
CA PRO A 470 0.22 -21.95 -66.48
C PRO A 470 0.68 -20.64 -65.80
N LYS A 471 0.27 -20.43 -64.54
CA LYS A 471 0.64 -19.25 -63.75
C LYS A 471 2.12 -19.30 -63.35
N ALA A 472 2.61 -20.44 -62.89
CA ALA A 472 4.03 -20.62 -62.56
C ALA A 472 4.94 -20.34 -63.77
N ARG A 473 4.55 -20.82 -64.97
CA ARG A 473 5.28 -20.54 -66.21
C ARG A 473 5.25 -19.05 -66.57
N HIS A 474 4.11 -18.39 -66.43
CA HIS A 474 3.97 -16.95 -66.69
C HIS A 474 4.92 -16.11 -65.81
N TYR A 475 4.93 -16.34 -64.50
CA TYR A 475 5.81 -15.60 -63.60
C TYR A 475 7.31 -15.93 -63.81
N ARG A 476 7.67 -17.16 -64.18
CA ARG A 476 9.05 -17.49 -64.60
C ARG A 476 9.48 -16.77 -65.88
N GLN A 477 8.56 -16.60 -66.84
CA GLN A 477 8.85 -15.85 -68.07
C GLN A 477 9.11 -14.37 -67.76
N ILE A 478 8.30 -13.76 -66.89
CA ILE A 478 8.53 -12.39 -66.40
C ILE A 478 9.91 -12.28 -65.73
N LEU A 479 10.25 -13.23 -64.85
CA LEU A 479 11.52 -13.27 -64.14
C LEU A 479 12.73 -13.39 -65.10
N ASN A 480 12.63 -14.25 -66.12
CA ASN A 480 13.72 -14.47 -67.09
C ASN A 480 13.87 -13.34 -68.11
N ALA A 481 12.79 -12.64 -68.44
CA ALA A 481 12.80 -11.54 -69.40
C ALA A 481 13.36 -10.24 -68.81
N GLY A 482 13.40 -10.10 -67.47
CA GLY A 482 13.75 -8.84 -66.81
C GLY A 482 12.78 -7.70 -67.14
N GLN A 483 11.59 -8.01 -67.65
CA GLN A 483 10.57 -7.04 -68.07
C GLN A 483 9.51 -6.93 -66.99
N PHE A 484 9.63 -5.90 -66.15
CA PHE A 484 8.71 -5.62 -65.04
C PHE A 484 7.76 -4.43 -65.30
N THR A 485 7.67 -3.97 -66.55
CA THR A 485 6.84 -2.82 -66.97
C THR A 485 5.71 -3.22 -67.88
#